data_AF-A0A1Y1NL67-F1
#
_entry.id   AF-A0A1Y1NL67-F1
#
_cell.length_a   1.000
_cell.length_b   1.000
_cell.length_c   1.000
_cell.angle_alpha   90.00
_cell.angle_beta   90.00
_cell.angle_gamma   90.00
#
_symmetry.space_group_name_H-M   'P 1'
#
loop_
_entity.id
_entity.type
_entity.pdbx_description
1 polymer ?
#
loop_
_entity_poly.entity_id
_entity_poly.type
_entity_poly.pdbx_seq_one_letter_code
_entity_poly.pdbx_strand_id
1 'polypeptide(L)'
;YYAETVGGIATPRQITSDGVPGIIYNGVPDWVYEEEVLSSGSALWFSPNGKGLVFIQFDDRKVNDFHYFIYGNSTVQYPTVATIKYPKSGMTNPTIDVKYVNLKNK
;
A
#
# COMPACT_ATOMS: atom_id res chain seq x y z
N TYR A 1 -10.74 -0.45 3.93
CA TYR A 1 -12.18 -0.43 4.31
C TYR A 1 -13.01 -0.12 3.07
N TYR A 2 -14.31 -0.45 3.08
CA TYR A 2 -15.26 -0.15 2.00
C TYR A 2 -16.57 0.39 2.58
N ALA A 3 -17.21 1.34 1.89
CA ALA A 3 -18.54 1.85 2.20
C ALA A 3 -19.37 1.97 0.91
N GLU A 4 -20.64 1.57 0.96
CA GLU A 4 -21.53 1.50 -0.22
C GLU A 4 -22.15 2.87 -0.58
N THR A 5 -22.35 3.76 0.40
CA THR A 5 -22.91 5.11 0.20
C THR A 5 -22.04 6.18 0.83
N VAL A 6 -21.83 7.27 0.10
CA VAL A 6 -21.14 8.48 0.59
C VAL A 6 -22.19 9.43 1.16
N GLY A 7 -22.08 9.78 2.45
CA GLY A 7 -22.97 10.78 3.10
C GLY A 7 -24.07 10.22 4.01
N GLY A 8 -24.12 8.90 4.26
CA GLY A 8 -24.94 8.29 5.31
C GLY A 8 -24.10 7.67 6.43
N ILE A 9 -24.75 7.18 7.50
CA ILE A 9 -24.14 6.35 8.57
C ILE A 9 -23.80 4.95 8.01
N ALA A 10 -23.06 4.88 6.90
CA ALA A 10 -22.57 3.62 6.37
C ALA A 10 -21.37 3.19 7.23
N THR A 11 -21.52 2.11 7.99
CA THR A 11 -20.42 1.57 8.79
C THR A 11 -19.37 0.99 7.84
N PRO A 12 -18.11 1.48 7.85
CA PRO A 12 -17.09 0.99 6.95
C PRO A 12 -16.80 -0.49 7.21
N ARG A 13 -16.82 -1.32 6.16
CA ARG A 13 -16.49 -2.74 6.25
C ARG A 13 -15.00 -2.94 6.00
N GLN A 14 -14.30 -3.58 6.94
CA GLN A 14 -12.89 -3.93 6.77
C GLN A 14 -12.73 -5.05 5.74
N ILE A 15 -11.79 -4.91 4.80
CA ILE A 15 -11.56 -5.91 3.73
C ILE A 15 -10.36 -6.80 4.05
N THR A 16 -9.29 -6.22 4.59
CA THR A 16 -8.04 -6.87 5.01
C THR A 16 -7.70 -6.48 6.45
N SER A 17 -6.98 -7.35 7.15
CA SER A 17 -6.56 -7.16 8.55
C SER A 17 -5.09 -7.47 8.79
N ASP A 18 -4.36 -7.84 7.74
CA ASP A 18 -2.96 -8.29 7.71
C ASP A 18 -1.98 -7.19 7.30
N GLY A 19 -2.46 -5.96 7.09
CA GLY A 19 -1.60 -4.82 6.76
C GLY A 19 -0.63 -4.48 7.88
N VAL A 20 0.63 -4.26 7.52
CA VAL A 20 1.72 -3.90 8.44
C VAL A 20 2.45 -2.70 7.86
N PRO A 21 2.47 -1.53 8.53
CA PRO A 21 3.12 -0.33 8.00
C PRO A 21 4.57 -0.59 7.60
N GLY A 22 4.95 -0.22 6.37
CA GLY A 22 6.31 -0.41 5.87
C GLY A 22 6.66 -1.85 5.45
N ILE A 23 5.71 -2.79 5.49
CA ILE A 23 5.98 -4.22 5.27
C ILE A 23 4.91 -4.90 4.41
N ILE A 24 3.63 -4.80 4.77
CA ILE A 24 2.52 -5.42 4.04
C ILE A 24 1.53 -4.34 3.61
N TYR A 25 1.36 -4.18 2.31
CA TYR A 25 0.51 -3.18 1.68
C TYR A 25 -0.66 -3.87 0.99
N ASN A 26 -1.89 -3.41 1.22
CA ASN A 26 -3.09 -3.97 0.62
C ASN A 26 -3.83 -2.89 -0.19
N GLY A 27 -3.84 -3.02 -1.52
CA GLY A 27 -4.55 -2.08 -2.42
C GLY A 27 -3.87 -0.73 -2.63
N VAL A 28 -2.69 -0.54 -2.06
CA VAL A 28 -1.75 0.54 -2.35
C VAL A 28 -0.39 -0.09 -2.65
N PRO A 29 0.39 0.44 -3.60
CA PRO A 29 1.70 -0.11 -3.92
C PRO A 29 2.74 0.14 -2.83
N ASP A 30 3.79 -0.68 -2.82
CA ASP A 30 5.06 -0.35 -2.20
C ASP A 30 5.87 0.61 -3.11
N TRP A 31 7.04 1.08 -2.63
CA TRP A 31 7.79 2.14 -3.32
C TRP A 31 8.12 1.79 -4.77
N VAL A 32 8.59 0.57 -5.05
CA VAL A 32 9.03 0.21 -6.41
C VAL A 32 7.85 0.03 -7.36
N TYR A 33 6.71 -0.50 -6.89
CA TYR A 33 5.52 -0.61 -7.73
C TYR A 33 4.83 0.72 -7.97
N GLU A 34 4.91 1.65 -7.02
CA GLU A 34 4.38 3.00 -7.21
C GLU A 34 5.09 3.69 -8.37
N GLU A 35 6.42 3.70 -8.35
CA GLU A 35 7.24 4.48 -9.28
C GLU A 35 7.46 3.77 -10.61
N GLU A 36 7.86 2.49 -10.57
CA GLU A 36 8.44 1.81 -11.74
C GLU A 36 7.45 0.91 -12.50
N VAL A 37 6.30 0.55 -11.90
CA VAL A 37 5.37 -0.42 -12.49
C VAL A 37 3.98 0.16 -12.72
N LEU A 38 3.35 0.72 -11.69
CA LEU A 38 1.96 1.19 -11.76
C LEU A 38 1.86 2.68 -12.07
N SER A 39 2.89 3.47 -11.75
CA SER A 39 2.88 4.93 -11.86
C SER A 39 1.62 5.55 -11.23
N SER A 40 1.20 4.99 -10.10
CA SER A 40 -0.06 5.32 -9.43
C SER A 40 0.00 4.94 -7.96
N GLY A 41 -0.52 5.79 -7.08
CA GLY A 41 -0.68 5.47 -5.65
C GLY A 41 -1.82 4.48 -5.35
N SER A 42 -2.50 3.94 -6.37
CA SER A 42 -3.57 2.96 -6.23
C SER A 42 -3.17 1.62 -6.84
N ALA A 43 -3.36 0.54 -6.08
CA ALA A 43 -3.24 -0.83 -6.56
C ALA A 43 -4.55 -1.61 -6.35
N LEU A 44 -5.68 -0.92 -6.58
CA LEU A 44 -7.02 -1.48 -6.52
C LEU A 44 -7.88 -1.02 -7.69
N TRP A 45 -8.83 -1.87 -8.07
CA TRP A 45 -9.73 -1.68 -9.21
C TRP A 45 -11.10 -2.27 -8.90
N PHE A 46 -12.13 -1.43 -8.98
CA PHE A 46 -13.51 -1.90 -8.92
C PHE A 46 -13.91 -2.57 -10.24
N SER A 47 -14.76 -3.59 -10.17
CA SER A 47 -15.42 -4.10 -11.36
C SER A 47 -16.32 -3.01 -11.97
N PRO A 48 -16.58 -3.03 -13.29
CA PRO A 48 -17.41 -2.01 -13.95
C PRO A 48 -18.83 -1.88 -13.35
N ASN A 49 -19.34 -2.95 -12.74
CA ASN A 49 -20.65 -2.98 -12.08
C ASN A 49 -20.60 -2.67 -10.57
N GLY A 50 -19.43 -2.33 -10.02
CA GLY A 50 -19.22 -1.99 -8.61
C GLY A 50 -19.37 -3.14 -7.61
N LYS A 51 -19.62 -4.37 -8.06
CA LYS A 51 -19.87 -5.54 -7.18
C LYS A 51 -18.61 -6.26 -6.75
N GLY A 52 -17.50 -6.04 -7.43
CA GLY A 52 -16.21 -6.67 -7.17
C GLY A 52 -15.14 -5.63 -6.94
N LEU A 53 -14.14 -6.00 -6.15
CA LEU A 53 -12.91 -5.26 -5.95
C LEU A 53 -11.75 -6.22 -6.17
N VAL A 54 -10.86 -5.89 -7.10
CA VAL A 54 -9.54 -6.50 -7.23
C VAL A 54 -8.53 -5.56 -6.58
N PHE A 55 -7.58 -6.10 -5.85
CA PHE A 55 -6.46 -5.34 -5.33
C PHE A 55 -5.22 -6.22 -5.22
N ILE A 56 -4.05 -5.61 -5.24
CA ILE A 56 -2.78 -6.32 -5.03
C ILE A 56 -2.38 -6.18 -3.56
N GLN A 57 -1.90 -7.26 -2.98
CA GLN A 57 -1.10 -7.23 -1.75
C GLN A 57 0.38 -7.25 -2.13
N PHE A 58 1.15 -6.32 -1.58
CA PHE A 58 2.61 -6.30 -1.66
C PHE A 58 3.21 -6.69 -0.32
N ASP A 59 4.25 -7.51 -0.37
CA ASP A 59 4.94 -8.02 0.80
C ASP A 59 6.44 -7.79 0.70
N ASP A 60 6.90 -6.87 1.54
CA ASP A 60 8.26 -6.35 1.56
C ASP A 60 9.10 -6.94 2.70
N ARG A 61 8.62 -8.01 3.36
CA ARG A 61 9.35 -8.63 4.49
C ARG A 61 10.78 -9.04 4.14
N LYS A 62 11.04 -9.33 2.86
CA LYS A 62 12.36 -9.74 2.34
C LYS A 62 13.07 -8.61 1.58
N VAL A 63 12.45 -7.45 1.45
CA VAL A 63 13.05 -6.28 0.80
C VAL A 63 13.91 -5.55 1.83
N ASN A 64 15.10 -5.13 1.38
CA ASN A 64 16.02 -4.41 2.24
C ASN A 64 15.57 -2.97 2.48
N ASP A 65 15.95 -2.46 3.66
CA ASP A 65 15.74 -1.08 4.03
C ASP A 65 16.78 -0.19 3.33
N PHE A 66 16.32 0.97 2.87
CA PHE A 66 17.15 2.09 2.49
C PHE A 66 16.88 3.25 3.43
N HIS A 67 17.97 3.85 3.92
CA HIS A 67 17.92 4.92 4.91
C HIS A 67 18.44 6.22 4.31
N TYR A 68 17.78 7.33 4.63
CA TYR A 68 18.23 8.67 4.26
C TYR A 68 17.88 9.69 5.34
N PHE A 69 18.62 10.80 5.36
CA PHE A 69 18.43 11.85 6.36
C PHE A 69 17.35 12.85 5.94
N ILE A 70 16.48 13.21 6.87
CA ILE A 70 15.58 14.35 6.79
C ILE A 70 16.13 15.43 7.73
N TYR A 71 16.61 16.53 7.15
CA TYR A 71 17.22 17.63 7.90
C TYR A 71 16.20 18.57 8.59
N GLY A 72 14.94 18.52 8.18
CA GLY A 72 13.89 19.38 8.73
C GLY A 72 14.04 20.84 8.32
N ASN A 73 13.36 21.74 9.05
CA ASN A 73 13.46 23.18 8.87
C ASN A 73 14.33 23.80 9.99
N SER A 74 14.41 25.14 10.05
CA SER A 74 15.25 25.85 11.02
C SER A 74 14.90 25.62 12.49
N THR A 75 13.76 25.02 12.83
CA THR A 75 13.38 24.68 14.21
C THR A 75 13.78 23.26 14.61
N VAL A 76 14.21 22.43 13.65
CA VAL A 76 14.65 21.05 13.90
C VAL A 76 16.17 21.05 14.12
N GLN A 77 16.60 20.76 15.35
CA GLN A 77 18.01 20.84 15.73
C GLN A 77 18.84 19.63 15.27
N TYR A 78 18.23 18.45 15.15
CA TYR A 78 18.90 17.21 14.76
C TYR A 78 18.16 16.53 13.62
N PRO A 79 18.87 16.04 12.59
CA PRO A 79 18.23 15.30 11.50
C PRO A 79 17.56 14.02 12.01
N THR A 80 16.49 13.61 11.34
CA THR A 80 15.88 12.29 11.52
C THR A 80 16.28 11.37 10.38
N VAL A 81 16.20 10.06 10.61
CA VAL A 81 16.43 9.06 9.57
C VAL A 81 15.06 8.57 9.10
N ALA A 82 14.81 8.70 7.81
CA ALA A 82 13.71 8.02 7.14
C ALA A 82 14.17 6.67 6.60
N THR A 83 13.24 5.71 6.59
CA THR A 83 13.48 4.36 6.10
C THR A 83 12.38 4.00 5.10
N ILE A 84 12.79 3.45 3.96
CA ILE A 84 11.89 2.88 2.96
C ILE A 84 12.36 1.48 2.55
N LYS A 85 11.44 0.62 2.13
CA LYS A 85 11.76 -0.65 1.47
C LYS A 85 12.16 -0.34 0.03
N TYR A 86 13.40 -0.66 -0.35
CA TYR A 86 13.93 -0.32 -1.67
C TYR A 86 14.81 -1.46 -2.22
N PRO A 87 14.34 -2.20 -3.23
CA PRO A 87 15.15 -3.24 -3.87
C PRO A 87 16.12 -2.61 -4.88
N LYS A 88 17.39 -2.45 -4.47
CA LYS A 88 18.46 -2.12 -5.44
C LYS A 88 18.60 -3.24 -6.48
N SER A 89 19.19 -2.90 -7.63
CA SER A 89 19.48 -3.88 -8.69
C SER A 89 20.20 -5.12 -8.13
N GLY A 90 19.68 -6.30 -8.45
CA GLY A 90 20.20 -7.59 -7.97
C GLY A 90 19.76 -8.00 -6.56
N MET A 91 18.98 -7.17 -5.85
CA MET A 91 18.43 -7.49 -4.53
C MET A 91 17.03 -8.10 -4.63
N THR A 92 16.53 -8.62 -3.50
CA THR A 92 15.22 -9.28 -3.44
C THR A 92 14.10 -8.25 -3.63
N ASN A 93 13.22 -8.51 -4.62
CA ASN A 93 12.01 -7.75 -4.87
C ASN A 93 10.88 -8.11 -3.88
N PRO A 94 9.88 -7.22 -3.73
CA PRO A 94 8.65 -7.57 -3.03
C PRO A 94 7.95 -8.75 -3.69
N THR A 95 7.26 -9.56 -2.91
CA THR A 95 6.33 -10.58 -3.44
C THR A 95 4.92 -10.02 -3.51
N ILE A 96 4.16 -10.42 -4.53
CA ILE A 96 2.80 -9.91 -4.73
C ILE A 96 1.76 -11.02 -4.78
N ASP A 97 0.55 -10.71 -4.30
CA ASP A 97 -0.64 -11.53 -4.44
C ASP A 97 -1.81 -10.69 -4.96
N VAL A 98 -2.45 -11.13 -6.05
CA VAL A 98 -3.67 -10.51 -6.56
C VAL A 98 -4.88 -11.10 -5.85
N LYS A 99 -5.68 -10.25 -5.19
CA LYS A 99 -6.85 -10.65 -4.42
C LYS A 99 -8.14 -10.11 -5.06
N TYR A 100 -9.19 -10.92 -5.05
CA TYR A 100 -10.53 -10.51 -5.45
C TYR A 100 -11.50 -10.61 -4.28
N VAL A 101 -12.39 -9.63 -4.15
CA VAL A 101 -13.45 -9.60 -3.15
C VAL A 101 -14.78 -9.24 -3.80
N ASN A 102 -15.79 -10.06 -3.56
CA ASN A 102 -17.17 -9.72 -3.85
C ASN A 102 -17.72 -8.81 -2.75
N LEU A 103 -18.13 -7.60 -3.11
CA LEU A 103 -18.57 -6.57 -2.18
C LEU A 103 -20.01 -6.75 -1.70
N LYS A 104 -20.83 -7.58 -2.37
CA LYS A 104 -22.21 -7.85 -1.94
C LYS A 104 -22.32 -8.85 -0.79
N ASN A 105 -21.38 -9.78 -0.70
CA ASN A 105 -21.52 -10.99 0.12
C ASN A 105 -20.49 -11.08 1.26
N LYS A 106 -19.83 -9.98 1.62
CA LYS A 106 -18.79 -9.95 2.67
C LYS A 106 -19.24 -9.18 3.90
#